data_AF-A0A368F0Z9-F1
#
_entry.id   AF-A0A368F0Z9-F1
#
_cell.length_a   1.000
_cell.length_b   1.000
_cell.length_c   1.000
_cell.angle_alpha   90.00
_cell.angle_beta   90.00
_cell.angle_gamma   90.00
#
_symmetry.space_group_name_H-M   'P 1'
#
loop_
_entity.id
_entity.type
_entity.pdbx_description
1 polymer ?
#
loop_
_entity_poly.entity_id
_entity_poly.type
_entity_poly.pdbx_seq_one_letter_code
_entity_poly.pdbx_strand_id
1 'polypeptide(L)'
;MNGEAEPLLRFAEAKKVLGEIYTDLGKHVDELDEVYRGIVEPTGGGAGDSAECMVPDEQAAEIELFRESINTIMETFRRDNMKVVFFGRTSNGKSTTINAMLHAKILPQGMGHTTCCFLQVQGCNEDTGYLLLEDNPTRIPIDQLSKIGHALSSDNSGLPAMGQDSLLRVFYPKGRGETENRLLQNDVVILDSPGVDLSPEFDSWIDKHCLDADVFVLVLNAESTLTQAVSAV
;
A
#
# COMPACT_ATOMS: atom_id res chain seq x y z
N MET A 1 -7.23 -34.27 1.63
CA MET A 1 -7.51 -33.00 2.33
C MET A 1 -7.85 -31.99 1.25
N ASN A 2 -9.14 -31.64 1.15
CA ASN A 2 -9.66 -30.75 0.11
C ASN A 2 -9.10 -29.34 0.28
N GLY A 3 -8.22 -28.91 -0.62
CA GLY A 3 -8.45 -27.80 -1.55
C GLY A 3 -9.00 -26.45 -1.05
N GLU A 4 -8.86 -26.07 0.22
CA GLU A 4 -9.02 -24.66 0.59
C GLU A 4 -7.79 -23.91 0.07
N ALA A 5 -7.92 -23.32 -1.12
CA ALA A 5 -6.97 -22.37 -1.66
C ALA A 5 -6.65 -21.31 -0.58
N GLU A 6 -5.36 -21.00 -0.41
CA GLU A 6 -4.89 -20.01 0.56
C GLU A 6 -5.73 -18.73 0.46
N PRO A 7 -6.31 -18.20 1.55
CA PRO A 7 -7.19 -17.03 1.49
C PRO A 7 -6.57 -15.81 0.81
N LEU A 8 -5.24 -15.66 0.90
CA LEU A 8 -4.49 -14.59 0.25
C LEU A 8 -4.38 -14.80 -1.27
N LEU A 9 -4.27 -16.06 -1.73
CA LEU A 9 -4.30 -16.38 -3.16
C LEU A 9 -5.64 -16.00 -3.78
N ARG A 10 -6.76 -16.18 -3.05
CA ARG A 10 -8.08 -15.74 -3.52
C ARG A 10 -8.15 -14.24 -3.76
N PHE A 11 -7.51 -13.44 -2.90
CA PHE A 11 -7.44 -11.99 -3.10
C PHE A 11 -6.63 -11.66 -4.35
N ALA A 12 -5.46 -12.28 -4.52
CA ALA A 12 -4.63 -12.12 -5.71
C ALA A 12 -5.36 -12.52 -7.01
N GLU A 13 -6.09 -13.65 -6.98
CA GLU A 13 -6.91 -14.12 -8.11
C GLU A 13 -8.08 -13.19 -8.41
N ALA A 14 -8.87 -12.80 -7.40
CA ALA A 14 -10.00 -11.88 -7.58
C ALA A 14 -9.54 -10.54 -8.16
N LYS A 15 -8.40 -10.04 -7.68
CA LYS A 15 -7.78 -8.82 -8.18
C LYS A 15 -7.34 -8.97 -9.64
N LYS A 16 -6.68 -10.08 -10.00
CA LYS A 16 -6.27 -10.37 -11.37
C LYS A 16 -7.47 -10.35 -12.32
N VAL A 17 -8.56 -11.02 -11.93
CA VAL A 17 -9.80 -11.06 -12.71
C VAL A 17 -10.42 -9.67 -12.86
N LEU A 18 -10.48 -8.88 -11.79
CA LEU A 18 -10.97 -7.49 -11.86
C LEU A 18 -10.10 -6.63 -12.79
N GLY A 19 -8.78 -6.77 -12.71
CA GLY A 19 -7.84 -6.08 -13.60
C GLY A 19 -8.04 -6.44 -15.07
N GLU A 20 -8.27 -7.72 -15.37
CA GLU A 20 -8.60 -8.20 -16.72
C GLU A 20 -9.92 -7.60 -17.23
N ILE A 21 -10.98 -7.61 -16.40
CA ILE A 21 -12.30 -7.03 -16.74
C ILE A 21 -12.19 -5.54 -17.06
N TYR A 22 -11.52 -4.75 -16.22
CA TYR A 22 -11.38 -3.31 -16.46
C TYR A 22 -10.46 -2.99 -17.64
N THR A 23 -9.46 -3.83 -17.90
CA THR A 23 -8.62 -3.72 -19.10
C THR A 23 -9.44 -3.96 -20.36
N ASP A 24 -10.29 -4.98 -20.38
CA ASP A 24 -11.16 -5.27 -21.51
C ASP A 24 -12.27 -4.22 -21.67
N LEU A 25 -12.82 -3.70 -20.56
CA LEU A 25 -13.75 -2.57 -20.60
C LEU A 25 -13.10 -1.32 -21.22
N GLY A 26 -11.84 -1.03 -20.88
CA GLY A 26 -11.07 0.06 -21.51
C GLY A 26 -10.93 -0.12 -23.01
N LYS A 27 -10.60 -1.34 -23.48
CA LYS A 27 -10.54 -1.64 -24.92
C LYS A 27 -11.87 -1.41 -25.62
N HIS A 28 -12.98 -1.82 -25.01
CA HIS A 28 -14.31 -1.59 -25.60
C HIS A 28 -14.68 -0.11 -25.68
N VAL A 29 -14.28 0.69 -24.69
CA VAL A 29 -14.44 2.16 -24.74
C VAL A 29 -13.59 2.76 -25.86
N ASP A 30 -12.36 2.28 -26.05
CA ASP A 30 -11.49 2.73 -27.15
C ASP A 30 -12.04 2.31 -28.53
N GLU A 31 -12.54 1.08 -28.67
CA GLU A 31 -13.23 0.61 -29.88
C GLU A 31 -14.47 1.45 -30.20
N LEU A 32 -15.27 1.78 -29.19
CA LEU A 32 -16.45 2.63 -29.32
C LEU A 32 -16.06 4.04 -29.80
N ASP A 33 -15.00 4.61 -29.22
CA ASP A 33 -14.46 5.92 -29.59
C ASP A 33 -13.93 5.93 -31.04
N GLU A 34 -13.26 4.85 -31.48
CA GLU A 34 -12.86 4.67 -32.88
C GLU A 34 -14.05 4.60 -33.83
N VAL A 35 -15.10 3.86 -33.47
CA VAL A 35 -16.34 3.80 -34.25
C VAL A 35 -16.98 5.18 -34.33
N TYR A 36 -17.08 5.90 -33.22
CA TYR A 36 -17.70 7.22 -33.15
C TYR A 36 -16.95 8.23 -34.03
N ARG A 37 -15.61 8.22 -33.99
CA ARG A 37 -14.77 9.02 -34.90
C ARG A 37 -14.88 8.59 -36.37
N GLY A 38 -15.21 7.32 -36.63
CA GLY A 38 -15.37 6.77 -37.97
C GLY A 38 -16.74 7.02 -38.62
N ILE A 39 -17.78 7.37 -37.85
CA ILE A 39 -19.10 7.72 -38.38
C ILE A 39 -19.06 9.18 -38.85
N VAL A 40 -18.60 9.37 -40.09
CA VAL A 40 -18.58 10.66 -40.77
C VAL A 40 -19.46 10.59 -42.01
N GLU A 41 -20.32 11.61 -42.24
CA GLU A 41 -21.03 11.68 -43.52
C GLU A 41 -20.05 12.01 -44.66
N PRO A 42 -20.20 11.39 -45.85
CA PRO A 42 -19.65 11.96 -47.07
C PRO A 42 -20.40 13.25 -47.35
N THR A 43 -19.79 14.40 -47.05
CA THR A 43 -20.34 15.71 -47.43
C THR A 43 -20.44 15.75 -48.96
N GLY A 44 -21.69 15.68 -49.44
CA GLY A 44 -22.00 15.76 -50.85
C GLY A 44 -21.59 17.12 -51.43
N GLY A 45 -20.42 17.18 -52.04
CA GLY A 45 -20.05 18.09 -53.13
C GLY A 45 -19.89 19.57 -52.76
N GLY A 46 -18.66 19.99 -52.51
CA GLY A 46 -18.26 21.41 -52.60
C GLY A 46 -17.08 21.76 -51.71
N ALA A 47 -15.88 21.78 -52.30
CA ALA A 47 -14.63 22.35 -51.80
C ALA A 47 -14.67 23.05 -50.41
N GLY A 48 -14.31 22.30 -49.36
CA GLY A 48 -14.17 22.79 -47.99
C GLY A 48 -14.19 21.62 -47.01
N ASP A 49 -13.08 20.90 -46.90
CA ASP A 49 -12.90 19.70 -46.07
C ASP A 49 -13.12 20.01 -44.57
N SER A 50 -14.32 19.71 -44.08
CA SER A 50 -14.57 19.48 -42.65
C SER A 50 -15.67 18.44 -42.55
N ALA A 51 -15.23 17.22 -42.31
CA ALA A 51 -16.05 16.04 -42.14
C ALA A 51 -16.74 16.14 -40.77
N GLU A 52 -18.05 16.40 -40.72
CA GLU A 52 -18.80 16.53 -39.46
C GLU A 52 -19.13 15.13 -38.90
N CYS A 53 -18.75 14.90 -37.64
CA CYS A 53 -19.05 13.69 -36.89
C CYS A 53 -20.58 13.58 -36.69
N MET A 54 -21.21 12.45 -37.06
CA MET A 54 -22.66 12.27 -36.84
C MET A 54 -23.02 12.03 -35.37
N VAL A 55 -22.03 11.80 -34.51
CA VAL A 55 -22.25 11.55 -33.09
C VAL A 55 -22.45 12.90 -32.39
N PRO A 56 -23.52 13.07 -31.60
CA PRO A 56 -23.69 14.25 -30.76
C PRO A 56 -22.48 14.47 -29.85
N ASP A 57 -22.00 15.71 -29.75
CA ASP A 57 -20.85 16.06 -28.90
C ASP A 57 -21.01 15.59 -27.44
N GLU A 58 -22.25 15.52 -26.95
CA GLU A 58 -22.59 15.02 -25.61
C GLU A 58 -22.24 13.54 -25.44
N GLN A 59 -22.47 12.70 -26.45
CA GLN A 59 -22.12 11.27 -26.41
C GLN A 59 -20.62 11.05 -26.57
N ALA A 60 -19.93 11.89 -27.36
CA ALA A 60 -18.47 11.86 -27.45
C ALA A 60 -17.81 12.29 -26.13
N ALA A 61 -18.37 13.28 -25.43
CA ALA A 61 -17.92 13.69 -24.11
C ALA A 61 -18.15 12.61 -23.04
N GLU A 62 -19.26 11.86 -23.11
CA GLU A 62 -19.52 10.73 -22.20
C GLU A 62 -18.47 9.63 -22.31
N ILE A 63 -17.98 9.32 -23.52
CA ILE A 63 -16.90 8.35 -23.73
C ILE A 63 -15.63 8.76 -23.00
N GLU A 64 -15.26 10.04 -23.08
CA GLU A 64 -14.07 10.55 -22.41
C GLU A 64 -14.22 10.46 -20.88
N LEU A 65 -15.40 10.75 -20.35
CA LEU A 65 -15.71 10.57 -18.93
C LEU A 65 -15.63 9.11 -18.49
N PHE A 66 -16.10 8.16 -19.31
CA PHE A 66 -15.96 6.73 -19.03
C PHE A 66 -14.49 6.30 -19.04
N ARG A 67 -13.70 6.79 -20.00
CA ARG A 67 -12.25 6.53 -20.07
C ARG A 67 -11.53 7.04 -18.83
N GLU A 68 -11.78 8.28 -18.42
CA GLU A 68 -11.21 8.86 -17.19
C GLU A 68 -11.62 8.08 -15.93
N SER A 69 -12.90 7.68 -15.85
CA SER A 69 -13.42 6.90 -14.73
C SER A 69 -12.75 5.52 -14.64
N ILE A 70 -12.62 4.82 -15.77
CA ILE A 70 -11.94 3.52 -15.85
C ILE A 70 -10.47 3.66 -15.45
N ASN A 71 -9.79 4.70 -15.95
CA ASN A 71 -8.40 4.97 -15.60
C ASN A 71 -8.21 5.24 -14.10
N THR A 72 -9.08 6.05 -13.50
CA THR A 72 -9.06 6.35 -12.07
C THR A 72 -9.26 5.09 -11.23
N ILE A 73 -10.22 4.25 -11.64
CA ILE A 73 -10.50 2.97 -10.99
C ILE A 73 -9.30 2.03 -11.14
N MET A 74 -8.73 1.92 -12.34
CA MET A 74 -7.54 1.11 -12.62
C MET A 74 -6.31 1.58 -11.84
N GLU A 75 -6.09 2.89 -11.68
CA GLU A 75 -5.03 3.43 -10.83
C GLU A 75 -5.24 3.07 -9.35
N THR A 76 -6.49 3.06 -8.89
CA THR A 76 -6.84 2.64 -7.54
C THR A 76 -6.60 1.14 -7.34
N PHE A 77 -6.98 0.31 -8.31
CA PHE A 77 -6.74 -1.14 -8.28
C PHE A 77 -5.28 -1.53 -8.54
N ARG A 78 -4.46 -0.68 -9.18
CA ARG A 78 -3.02 -0.92 -9.35
C ARG A 78 -2.22 -0.89 -8.04
N ARG A 79 -2.82 -0.52 -6.91
CA ARG A 79 -2.19 -0.74 -5.59
C ARG A 79 -2.04 -2.24 -5.38
N ASP A 80 -0.85 -2.75 -5.65
CA ASP A 80 -0.51 -4.18 -5.75
C ASP A 80 -0.46 -4.95 -4.44
N ASN A 81 -1.05 -4.40 -3.38
CA ASN A 81 -0.76 -4.87 -2.05
C ASN A 81 -1.96 -4.77 -1.12
N MET A 82 -2.19 -5.81 -0.30
CA MET A 82 -3.05 -5.69 0.88
C MET A 82 -2.29 -5.00 1.99
N LYS A 83 -2.89 -4.05 2.69
CA LYS A 83 -2.24 -3.32 3.78
C LYS A 83 -2.86 -3.66 5.12
N VAL A 84 -2.04 -4.22 6.02
CA VAL A 84 -2.40 -4.52 7.41
C VAL A 84 -1.65 -3.57 8.33
N VAL A 85 -2.36 -2.90 9.22
CA VAL A 85 -1.76 -1.94 10.17
C VAL A 85 -1.90 -2.43 11.61
N PHE A 86 -0.80 -2.42 12.34
CA PHE A 86 -0.71 -2.83 13.73
C PHE A 86 -0.65 -1.62 14.66
N PHE A 87 -1.55 -1.59 15.62
CA PHE A 87 -1.69 -0.54 16.63
C PHE A 87 -1.61 -1.11 18.05
N GLY A 88 -1.36 -0.25 19.02
CA GLY A 88 -1.24 -0.63 20.42
C GLY A 88 -0.21 0.21 21.16
N ARG A 89 -0.26 0.16 22.49
CA ARG A 89 0.67 0.90 23.35
C ARG A 89 2.11 0.46 23.12
N THR A 90 3.03 1.33 23.52
CA THR A 90 4.46 1.01 23.54
C THR A 90 4.69 -0.27 24.35
N SER A 91 5.52 -1.17 23.83
CA SER A 91 5.85 -2.46 24.47
C SER A 91 4.72 -3.50 24.55
N ASN A 92 3.55 -3.29 23.91
CA ASN A 92 2.51 -4.34 23.80
C ASN A 92 2.90 -5.52 22.88
N GLY A 93 4.04 -5.45 22.18
CA GLY A 93 4.52 -6.54 21.34
C GLY A 93 4.08 -6.47 19.87
N LYS A 94 3.79 -5.27 19.33
CA LYS A 94 3.45 -5.08 17.90
C LYS A 94 4.51 -5.66 16.96
N SER A 95 5.74 -5.17 17.05
CA SER A 95 6.88 -5.61 16.24
C SER A 95 7.18 -7.11 16.45
N THR A 96 7.00 -7.62 17.67
CA THR A 96 7.12 -9.06 17.98
C THR A 96 6.06 -9.90 17.26
N THR A 97 4.82 -9.43 17.23
CA THR A 97 3.70 -10.09 16.55
C THR A 97 3.93 -10.12 15.04
N ILE A 98 4.36 -8.99 14.47
CA ILE A 98 4.70 -8.89 13.05
C ILE A 98 5.85 -9.84 12.69
N ASN A 99 6.93 -9.84 13.45
CA ASN A 99 8.06 -10.76 13.23
C ASN A 99 7.63 -12.24 13.31
N ALA A 100 6.73 -12.59 14.23
CA ALA A 100 6.19 -13.93 14.34
C ALA A 100 5.35 -14.31 13.11
N MET A 101 4.50 -13.41 12.63
CA MET A 101 3.71 -13.61 11.40
C MET A 101 4.58 -13.73 10.15
N LEU A 102 5.69 -12.99 10.10
CA LEU A 102 6.65 -13.00 9.00
C LEU A 102 7.68 -14.15 9.10
N HIS A 103 7.63 -14.95 10.18
CA HIS A 103 8.60 -16.00 10.50
C HIS A 103 10.07 -15.53 10.47
N ALA A 104 10.31 -14.24 10.68
CA ALA A 104 11.62 -13.61 10.57
C ALA A 104 11.73 -12.41 11.52
N LYS A 105 12.92 -12.20 12.09
CA LYS A 105 13.21 -11.05 12.95
C LYS A 105 13.60 -9.84 12.09
N ILE A 106 12.60 -9.25 11.45
CA ILE A 106 12.78 -8.11 10.53
C ILE A 106 12.77 -6.81 11.31
N LEU A 107 11.69 -6.58 12.08
CA LEU A 107 11.53 -5.36 12.86
C LEU A 107 12.34 -5.44 14.17
N PRO A 108 12.91 -4.32 14.65
CA PRO A 108 13.55 -4.25 15.95
C PRO A 108 12.59 -4.69 17.07
N GLN A 109 13.05 -5.56 17.98
CA GLN A 109 12.27 -6.06 19.11
C GLN A 109 13.18 -6.31 20.32
N GLY A 110 12.71 -6.04 21.53
CA GLY A 110 13.45 -6.25 22.78
C GLY A 110 13.49 -5.04 23.70
N MET A 111 14.13 -5.17 24.86
CA MET A 111 14.25 -4.06 25.82
C MET A 111 15.06 -2.90 25.22
N GLY A 112 14.51 -1.69 25.25
CA GLY A 112 15.14 -0.49 24.67
C GLY A 112 14.94 -0.32 23.16
N HIS A 113 14.24 -1.23 22.50
CA HIS A 113 13.82 -1.10 21.10
C HIS A 113 12.36 -0.67 21.07
N THR A 114 12.12 0.65 21.00
CA THR A 114 10.78 1.22 20.83
C THR A 114 10.66 1.82 19.45
N THR A 115 9.73 1.30 18.64
CA THR A 115 9.32 1.92 17.38
C THR A 115 8.71 3.29 17.68
N CYS A 116 9.37 4.37 17.25
CA CYS A 116 8.84 5.73 17.42
C CYS A 116 8.37 6.39 16.11
N CYS A 117 8.62 5.75 14.96
CA CYS A 117 8.14 6.15 13.64
C CYS A 117 7.42 4.97 12.98
N PHE A 118 6.74 5.20 11.85
CA PHE A 118 6.05 4.12 11.15
C PHE A 118 7.05 3.24 10.39
N LEU A 119 6.96 1.93 10.59
CA LEU A 119 7.78 0.94 9.85
C LEU A 119 6.88 0.14 8.92
N GLN A 120 7.05 0.32 7.61
CA GLN A 120 6.27 -0.38 6.58
C GLN A 120 7.08 -1.51 5.96
N VAL A 121 6.77 -2.75 6.30
CA VAL A 121 7.41 -3.94 5.72
C VAL A 121 6.71 -4.35 4.43
N GLN A 122 7.49 -4.53 3.36
CA GLN A 122 7.01 -4.95 2.05
C GLN A 122 7.95 -6.00 1.45
N GLY A 123 7.41 -6.86 0.59
CA GLY A 123 8.20 -7.84 -0.16
C GLY A 123 8.96 -7.21 -1.33
N CYS A 124 10.22 -7.58 -1.54
CA CYS A 124 10.96 -7.29 -2.77
C CYS A 124 11.40 -8.56 -3.51
N ASN A 125 11.62 -8.43 -4.81
CA ASN A 125 12.11 -9.51 -5.68
C ASN A 125 13.65 -9.63 -5.67
N GLU A 126 14.34 -8.77 -4.91
CA GLU A 126 15.79 -8.79 -4.76
C GLU A 126 16.19 -9.83 -3.70
N ASP A 127 17.38 -10.41 -3.85
CA ASP A 127 17.90 -11.39 -2.89
C ASP A 127 18.35 -10.71 -1.56
N THR A 128 18.54 -9.39 -1.59
CA THR A 128 18.94 -8.58 -0.43
C THR A 128 17.91 -7.50 -0.12
N GLY A 129 17.54 -7.39 1.15
CA GLY A 129 16.64 -6.33 1.61
C GLY A 129 17.30 -4.96 1.70
N TYR A 130 16.47 -3.92 1.67
CA TYR A 130 16.91 -2.52 1.78
C TYR A 130 15.83 -1.67 2.46
N LEU A 131 16.19 -0.46 2.87
CA LEU A 131 15.31 0.51 3.48
C LEU A 131 15.19 1.75 2.59
N LEU A 132 14.02 2.37 2.60
CA LEU A 132 13.75 3.65 1.95
C LEU A 132 12.99 4.57 2.91
N LEU A 133 13.40 5.82 2.95
CA LEU A 133 12.70 6.88 3.68
C LEU A 133 11.66 7.51 2.75
N GLU A 134 10.53 7.94 3.30
CA GLU A 134 9.46 8.60 2.52
C GLU A 134 10.00 9.77 1.67
N ASP A 135 10.85 10.61 2.26
CA ASP A 135 11.39 11.82 1.63
C ASP A 135 12.77 11.63 0.99
N ASN A 136 13.36 10.43 1.06
CA ASN A 136 14.69 10.18 0.51
C ASN A 136 14.75 8.84 -0.24
N PRO A 137 14.92 8.87 -1.58
CA PRO A 137 14.98 7.66 -2.41
C PRO A 137 16.31 6.90 -2.30
N THR A 138 17.23 7.35 -1.43
CA THR A 138 18.51 6.67 -1.21
C THR A 138 18.27 5.34 -0.51
N ARG A 139 18.70 4.25 -1.15
CA ARG A 139 18.63 2.89 -0.58
C ARG A 139 19.62 2.77 0.58
N ILE A 140 19.10 2.42 1.75
CA ILE A 140 19.91 2.12 2.92
C ILE A 140 19.95 0.59 3.09
N PRO A 141 21.12 -0.02 3.30
CA PRO A 141 21.22 -1.44 3.61
C PRO A 141 20.37 -1.87 4.83
N ILE A 142 19.71 -3.03 4.76
CA ILE A 142 18.77 -3.49 5.79
C ILE A 142 19.41 -3.78 7.16
N ASP A 143 20.71 -4.08 7.20
CA ASP A 143 21.46 -4.27 8.44
C ASP A 143 21.49 -3.01 9.32
N GLN A 144 21.31 -1.83 8.70
CA GLN A 144 21.22 -0.55 9.41
C GLN A 144 19.87 -0.33 10.09
N LEU A 145 18.85 -1.17 9.87
CA LEU A 145 17.54 -1.01 10.50
C LEU A 145 17.63 -1.00 12.02
N SER A 146 18.48 -1.87 12.59
CA SER A 146 18.74 -1.90 14.04
C SER A 146 19.33 -0.60 14.56
N LYS A 147 20.24 0.01 13.78
CA LYS A 147 20.91 1.27 14.10
C LYS A 147 19.96 2.45 13.95
N ILE A 148 19.08 2.44 12.95
CA ILE A 148 18.02 3.45 12.79
C ILE A 148 17.04 3.35 13.95
N GLY A 149 16.65 2.13 14.34
CA GLY A 149 15.82 1.90 15.53
C GLY A 149 16.42 2.49 16.82
N HIS A 150 17.75 2.54 16.94
CA HIS A 150 18.47 3.20 18.03
C HIS A 150 18.75 4.70 17.79
N ALA A 151 18.96 5.15 16.55
CA ALA A 151 19.24 6.55 16.22
C ALA A 151 18.04 7.49 16.49
N LEU A 152 16.88 6.89 16.74
CA LEU A 152 15.67 7.53 17.23
C LEU A 152 15.76 7.95 18.73
N SER A 153 16.80 7.53 19.45
CA SER A 153 17.11 7.99 20.82
C SER A 153 18.24 9.03 20.80
N SER A 154 17.91 10.31 20.59
CA SER A 154 18.66 11.55 20.90
C SER A 154 20.17 11.73 20.57
N ASP A 155 20.93 10.69 20.28
CA ASP A 155 22.38 10.72 20.05
C ASP A 155 22.69 9.94 18.78
N ASN A 156 22.70 10.61 17.61
CA ASN A 156 23.62 10.33 16.49
C ASN A 156 23.37 11.28 15.31
N SER A 157 24.36 12.12 15.02
CA SER A 157 24.36 13.20 14.03
C SER A 157 24.56 12.77 12.56
N GLY A 158 24.46 11.47 12.27
CA GLY A 158 24.82 10.89 10.97
C GLY A 158 23.68 10.23 10.18
N LEU A 159 22.49 10.13 10.75
CA LEU A 159 21.28 9.61 10.10
C LEU A 159 20.22 10.72 10.05
N PRO A 160 19.31 10.74 9.06
CA PRO A 160 18.26 11.74 8.98
C PRO A 160 17.45 11.74 10.29
N ALA A 161 17.27 12.92 10.89
CA ALA A 161 16.39 13.07 12.02
C ALA A 161 14.98 12.64 11.59
N MET A 162 14.51 11.53 12.14
CA MET A 162 13.20 10.97 11.83
C MET A 162 12.21 11.45 12.88
N GLY A 163 11.18 12.17 12.43
CA GLY A 163 10.04 12.54 13.26
C GLY A 163 9.17 11.33 13.58
N GLN A 164 8.28 11.49 14.56
CA GLN A 164 7.35 10.41 14.94
C GLN A 164 6.30 10.12 13.84
N ASP A 165 6.09 11.08 12.93
CA ASP A 165 5.24 11.02 11.75
C ASP A 165 5.93 10.44 10.50
N SER A 166 7.22 10.15 10.60
CA SER A 166 8.03 9.69 9.47
C SER A 166 7.74 8.22 9.15
N LEU A 167 7.76 7.89 7.86
CA LEU A 167 7.56 6.54 7.35
C LEU A 167 8.88 5.95 6.82
N LEU A 168 9.33 4.86 7.41
CA LEU A 168 10.44 4.06 6.92
C LEU A 168 9.90 2.79 6.26
N ARG A 169 10.19 2.62 4.97
CA ARG A 169 9.82 1.42 4.21
C ARG A 169 10.95 0.40 4.28
N VAL A 170 10.64 -0.80 4.77
CA VAL A 170 11.53 -1.94 4.88
C VAL A 170 11.18 -2.92 3.76
N PHE A 171 12.03 -3.01 2.74
CA PHE A 171 11.91 -4.00 1.67
C PHE A 171 12.66 -5.26 2.07
N TYR A 172 11.92 -6.33 2.29
CA TYR A 172 12.46 -7.63 2.68
C TYR A 172 12.29 -8.65 1.54
N PRO A 173 13.30 -9.49 1.25
CA PRO A 173 13.19 -10.49 0.20
C PRO A 173 11.98 -11.40 0.40
N LYS A 174 11.18 -11.58 -0.66
CA LYS A 174 10.01 -12.50 -0.63
C LYS A 174 10.41 -13.97 -0.42
N GLY A 175 11.65 -14.31 -0.74
CA GLY A 175 12.14 -15.70 -0.78
C GLY A 175 11.68 -16.45 -2.04
N ARG A 176 12.26 -17.62 -2.29
CA ARG A 176 11.83 -18.65 -3.25
C ARG A 176 11.52 -19.99 -2.54
N GLY A 177 10.25 -20.29 -2.25
CA GLY A 177 9.81 -21.61 -1.77
C GLY A 177 8.62 -21.61 -0.81
N GLU A 178 8.12 -22.80 -0.46
CA GLU A 178 6.95 -23.02 0.42
C GLU A 178 7.24 -22.80 1.92
N THR A 179 8.52 -22.72 2.31
CA THR A 179 8.96 -22.51 3.70
C THR A 179 9.27 -21.04 4.02
N GLU A 180 9.04 -20.13 3.08
CA GLU A 180 9.36 -18.72 3.21
C GLU A 180 8.09 -17.87 3.35
N ASN A 181 8.29 -16.57 3.54
CA ASN A 181 7.30 -15.64 4.05
C ASN A 181 6.10 -15.44 3.09
N ARG A 182 5.06 -16.27 3.27
CA ARG A 182 3.84 -16.27 2.44
C ARG A 182 3.12 -14.93 2.41
N LEU A 183 3.19 -14.14 3.49
CA LEU A 183 2.59 -12.81 3.53
C LEU A 183 3.25 -11.88 2.51
N LEU A 184 4.58 -11.80 2.50
CA LEU A 184 5.29 -10.95 1.55
C LEU A 184 5.23 -11.48 0.11
N GLN A 185 5.14 -12.80 -0.07
CA GLN A 185 4.95 -13.42 -1.37
C GLN A 185 3.59 -13.07 -1.99
N ASN A 186 2.53 -12.99 -1.17
CA ASN A 186 1.19 -12.58 -1.58
C ASN A 186 0.96 -11.07 -1.47
N ASP A 187 2.02 -10.28 -1.58
CA ASP A 187 2.00 -8.81 -1.59
C ASP A 187 1.26 -8.19 -0.38
N VAL A 188 1.37 -8.78 0.81
CA VAL A 188 0.89 -8.15 2.04
C VAL A 188 1.93 -7.13 2.51
N VAL A 189 1.50 -5.87 2.59
CA VAL A 189 2.20 -4.77 3.23
C VAL A 189 1.79 -4.72 4.69
N ILE A 190 2.77 -4.71 5.58
CA ILE A 190 2.53 -4.64 7.03
C ILE A 190 3.09 -3.34 7.57
N LEU A 191 2.27 -2.59 8.30
CA LEU A 191 2.66 -1.34 8.93
C LEU A 191 2.69 -1.50 10.45
N ASP A 192 3.85 -1.27 11.07
CA ASP A 192 4.02 -1.16 12.52
C ASP A 192 3.93 0.32 12.92
N SER A 193 2.95 0.67 13.75
CA SER A 193 2.79 2.04 14.22
C SER A 193 3.70 2.36 15.40
N PRO A 194 3.99 3.64 15.67
CA PRO A 194 4.42 4.08 16.99
C PRO A 194 3.42 3.66 18.08
N GLY A 195 3.88 3.65 19.34
CA GLY A 195 2.98 3.46 20.48
C GLY A 195 1.89 4.54 20.53
N VAL A 196 0.62 4.13 20.67
CA VAL A 196 -0.52 5.06 20.74
C VAL A 196 -0.49 5.98 21.96
N ASP A 197 0.36 5.67 22.94
CA ASP A 197 0.57 6.44 24.16
C ASP A 197 1.71 7.47 24.06
N LEU A 198 2.34 7.61 22.89
CA LEU A 198 3.48 8.51 22.69
C LEU A 198 3.08 9.94 22.29
N SER A 199 1.98 10.12 21.55
CA SER A 199 1.57 11.44 21.06
C SER A 199 0.05 11.58 20.96
N PRO A 200 -0.53 12.73 21.36
CA PRO A 200 -1.93 13.04 21.11
C PRO A 200 -2.24 13.33 19.63
N GLU A 201 -1.23 13.49 18.77
CA GLU A 201 -1.37 13.76 17.33
C GLU A 201 -1.56 12.49 16.50
N PHE A 202 -1.70 11.34 17.17
CA PHE A 202 -1.82 10.02 16.55
C PHE A 202 -2.95 9.94 15.49
N ASP A 203 -4.06 10.65 15.69
CA ASP A 203 -5.17 10.72 14.73
C ASP A 203 -4.70 11.29 13.38
N SER A 204 -3.84 12.31 13.37
CA SER A 204 -3.30 12.89 12.14
C SER A 204 -2.37 11.92 11.38
N TRP A 205 -1.71 11.00 12.09
CA TRP A 205 -0.86 9.99 11.46
C TRP A 205 -1.67 8.82 10.89
N ILE A 206 -2.82 8.51 11.49
CA ILE A 206 -3.79 7.57 10.90
C ILE A 206 -4.26 8.12 9.56
N ASP A 207 -4.63 9.40 9.51
CA ASP A 207 -5.11 10.03 8.28
C ASP A 207 -4.03 10.04 7.18
N LYS A 208 -2.75 10.23 7.55
CA LYS A 208 -1.66 10.24 6.57
C LYS A 208 -1.32 8.83 6.06
N HIS A 209 -1.16 7.86 6.95
CA HIS A 209 -0.50 6.58 6.63
C HIS A 209 -1.42 5.36 6.65
N CYS A 210 -2.67 5.49 7.07
CA CYS A 210 -3.53 4.33 7.36
C CYS A 210 -4.91 4.35 6.67
N LEU A 211 -5.26 5.41 5.92
CA LEU A 211 -6.55 5.48 5.19
C LEU A 211 -6.72 4.40 4.11
N ASP A 212 -5.61 3.86 3.62
CA ASP A 212 -5.54 2.80 2.62
C ASP A 212 -5.37 1.41 3.24
N ALA A 213 -5.60 1.25 4.55
CA ALA A 213 -5.50 -0.03 5.24
C ALA A 213 -6.75 -0.90 5.03
N ASP A 214 -6.53 -2.17 4.68
CA ASP A 214 -7.59 -3.17 4.56
C ASP A 214 -7.95 -3.78 5.93
N VAL A 215 -6.96 -3.92 6.81
CA VAL A 215 -7.10 -4.56 8.12
C VAL A 215 -6.37 -3.78 9.20
N PHE A 216 -7.06 -3.54 10.31
CA PHE A 216 -6.52 -2.94 11.53
C PHE A 216 -6.36 -4.01 12.61
N VAL A 217 -5.17 -4.13 13.19
CA VAL A 217 -4.85 -5.09 14.25
C VAL A 217 -4.48 -4.33 15.52
N LEU A 218 -5.29 -4.44 16.56
CA LEU A 218 -4.99 -3.88 17.88
C LEU A 218 -4.26 -4.92 18.74
N VAL A 219 -3.00 -4.64 19.09
CA VAL A 219 -2.16 -5.47 19.95
C VAL A 219 -2.25 -4.99 21.39
N LEU A 220 -2.69 -5.89 22.25
CA LEU A 220 -2.94 -5.65 23.67
C LEU A 220 -2.03 -6.50 24.52
N ASN A 221 -1.53 -5.93 25.61
CA ASN A 221 -0.86 -6.72 26.64
C ASN A 221 -1.94 -7.40 27.51
N ALA A 222 -1.99 -8.74 27.50
CA ALA A 222 -2.94 -9.52 28.29
C ALA A 222 -2.72 -9.39 29.82
N GLU A 223 -1.52 -8.98 30.25
CA GLU A 223 -1.22 -8.69 31.66
C GLU A 223 -1.72 -7.29 32.08
N SER A 224 -2.24 -6.50 31.15
CA SER A 224 -2.76 -5.14 31.38
C SER A 224 -4.24 -5.05 31.01
N THR A 225 -4.98 -4.19 31.70
CA THR A 225 -6.37 -3.88 31.35
C THR A 225 -6.42 -3.04 30.06
N LEU A 226 -7.47 -3.22 29.26
CA LEU A 226 -7.75 -2.38 28.09
C LEU A 226 -7.94 -0.92 28.55
N THR A 227 -6.93 -0.08 28.35
CA THR A 227 -6.97 1.34 28.70
C THR A 227 -7.54 2.16 27.55
N GLN A 228 -8.41 3.13 27.86
CA GLN A 228 -8.74 4.19 26.91
C GLN A 228 -7.47 4.98 26.59
N ALA A 229 -7.12 5.10 25.31
CA ALA A 229 -5.99 5.92 24.87
C ALA A 229 -6.30 7.42 24.95
N VAL A 230 -7.58 7.78 24.98
CA VAL A 230 -8.06 9.17 25.01
C VAL A 230 -9.02 9.31 26.20
N SER A 231 -8.70 10.20 27.14
CA SER A 231 -9.71 10.68 28.09
C SER A 231 -10.73 11.47 27.29
N ALA A 232 -11.99 11.03 27.30
CA ALA A 232 -13.09 11.86 26.84
C ALA A 232 -13.08 13.16 27.67
N VAL A 233 -12.81 14.29 27.00
CA VAL A 233 -13.04 15.63 27.54
C VAL A 233 -14.41 16.09 27.08
#